data_AF-A0A7Y8J822-F1
#
_entry.id   AF-A0A7Y8J822-F1
#
_cell.length_a   1.000
_cell.length_b   1.000
_cell.length_c   1.000
_cell.angle_alpha   90.00
_cell.angle_beta   90.00
_cell.angle_gamma   90.00
#
_symmetry.space_group_name_H-M   'P 1'
#
loop_
_entity.id
_entity.type
_entity.pdbx_description
1 polymer ?
#
loop_
_entity_poly.entity_id
_entity_poly.type
_entity_poly.pdbx_seq_one_letter_code
_entity_poly.pdbx_strand_id
1 'polypeptide(L)'
;MTVHFFTPFRLFAVFSLLLLIFGCSKEESNPVIPDDSDKYFMVHFDGDSVKVKFKNLPKFDADGEEAIQLNYFIDTSLIHPFIDKNGLSHDTRTLYSYQIVGDDGFSASGNRGYPNNIWEHFFLGHVITASRQVVFPDNKIDLPGAYNVKFARQVFIHRKFDIDFTDSSHFVELRKISPVQVINPQGLPEQAVSLKDVVISILTNPETYNYNMLAVDN
;
A
#
# COMPACT_ATOMS: atom_id res chain seq x y z
N MET A 1 -48.46 59.88 -15.35
CA MET A 1 -48.19 60.10 -16.79
C MET A 1 -48.16 58.74 -17.44
N THR A 2 -49.23 58.45 -18.16
CA THR A 2 -49.55 57.20 -18.83
C THR A 2 -48.84 57.16 -20.18
N VAL A 3 -48.16 56.06 -20.53
CA VAL A 3 -48.09 55.56 -21.92
C VAL A 3 -47.91 54.04 -21.89
N HIS A 4 -48.92 53.32 -22.37
CA HIS A 4 -48.84 51.94 -22.84
C HIS A 4 -48.35 51.95 -24.30
N PHE A 5 -47.57 50.94 -24.70
CA PHE A 5 -47.59 50.45 -26.09
C PHE A 5 -47.70 48.92 -26.11
N PHE A 6 -48.85 48.46 -26.58
CA PHE A 6 -49.06 47.21 -27.30
C PHE A 6 -48.18 47.21 -28.57
N THR A 7 -47.67 46.09 -29.10
CA THR A 7 -48.43 45.15 -29.96
C THR A 7 -47.57 43.92 -30.37
N PRO A 8 -48.20 42.84 -30.90
CA PRO A 8 -47.67 41.47 -31.07
C PRO A 8 -47.31 41.13 -32.55
N PHE A 9 -47.33 39.82 -32.91
CA PHE A 9 -47.29 39.19 -34.27
C PHE A 9 -45.88 38.87 -34.84
N ARG A 10 -45.51 37.73 -35.47
CA ARG A 10 -46.10 36.47 -36.01
C ARG A 10 -45.04 35.35 -35.91
N LEU A 11 -45.34 34.11 -35.54
CA LEU A 11 -45.75 32.97 -36.40
C LEU A 11 -44.91 32.79 -37.70
N PHE A 12 -44.01 31.81 -37.73
CA PHE A 12 -43.80 30.93 -38.90
C PHE A 12 -43.09 29.63 -38.48
N ALA A 13 -43.77 28.52 -38.76
CA ALA A 13 -43.27 27.16 -38.62
C ALA A 13 -42.39 26.78 -39.81
N VAL A 14 -41.32 26.02 -39.60
CA VAL A 14 -40.87 25.00 -40.57
C VAL A 14 -40.31 23.80 -39.82
N PHE A 15 -41.02 22.69 -40.00
CA PHE A 15 -40.62 21.32 -39.71
C PHE A 15 -39.46 20.95 -40.64
N SER A 16 -38.37 20.38 -40.12
CA SER A 16 -37.46 19.56 -40.92
C SER A 16 -36.83 18.48 -40.05
N LEU A 17 -37.51 17.34 -40.09
CA LEU A 17 -37.05 16.01 -39.72
C LEU A 17 -35.92 15.61 -40.68
N LEU A 18 -34.74 15.26 -40.15
CA LEU A 18 -33.79 14.43 -40.88
C LEU A 18 -33.06 13.50 -39.89
N LEU A 19 -33.38 12.21 -40.06
CA LEU A 19 -32.78 11.06 -39.41
C LEU A 19 -31.30 10.94 -39.78
N LEU A 20 -30.45 10.80 -38.77
CA LEU A 20 -29.20 10.03 -38.88
C LEU A 20 -29.19 8.99 -37.76
N ILE A 21 -29.62 7.79 -38.11
CA ILE A 21 -29.39 6.57 -37.33
C ILE A 21 -27.89 6.27 -37.49
N PHE A 22 -27.07 6.70 -36.53
CA PHE A 22 -25.73 6.14 -36.37
C PHE A 22 -25.89 4.76 -35.74
N GLY A 23 -25.86 3.74 -36.60
CA GLY A 23 -25.55 2.37 -36.19
C GLY A 23 -24.08 2.30 -35.79
N CYS A 24 -23.78 2.53 -34.51
CA CYS A 24 -22.54 2.03 -33.94
C CYS A 24 -22.75 0.54 -33.64
N SER A 25 -22.20 -0.32 -34.49
CA SER A 25 -21.91 -1.70 -34.09
C SER A 25 -21.08 -1.64 -32.81
N LYS A 26 -21.57 -2.31 -31.76
CA LYS A 26 -20.71 -2.69 -30.63
C LYS A 26 -19.67 -3.66 -31.19
N GLU A 27 -18.54 -3.13 -31.63
CA GLU A 27 -17.31 -3.89 -31.53
C GLU A 27 -17.07 -4.08 -30.03
N GLU A 28 -17.13 -5.32 -29.58
CA GLU A 28 -16.54 -5.71 -28.31
C GLU A 28 -15.05 -5.38 -28.41
N SER A 29 -14.70 -4.16 -28.02
CA SER A 29 -13.33 -3.80 -27.70
C SER A 29 -12.96 -4.64 -26.48
N ASN A 30 -12.49 -5.86 -26.71
CA ASN A 30 -11.61 -6.49 -25.75
C ASN A 30 -10.53 -5.45 -25.46
N PRO A 31 -10.39 -4.98 -24.20
CA PRO A 31 -9.32 -4.05 -23.90
C PRO A 31 -8.03 -4.72 -24.35
N VAL A 32 -7.28 -4.03 -25.21
CA VAL A 32 -5.92 -4.42 -25.55
C VAL A 32 -5.19 -4.49 -24.21
N ILE A 33 -5.03 -5.71 -23.68
CA ILE A 33 -4.17 -5.96 -22.54
C ILE A 33 -2.78 -5.64 -23.09
N PRO A 34 -2.13 -4.56 -22.62
CA PRO A 34 -0.78 -4.23 -23.09
C PRO A 34 0.07 -5.48 -22.89
N ASP A 35 0.86 -5.83 -23.90
CA ASP A 35 1.77 -6.97 -23.88
C ASP A 35 2.54 -7.00 -22.54
N ASP A 36 2.11 -7.92 -21.66
CA ASP A 36 2.50 -8.03 -20.25
C ASP A 36 3.82 -8.82 -20.13
N SER A 37 4.68 -8.68 -21.15
CA SER A 37 5.86 -9.52 -21.36
C SER A 37 6.93 -9.35 -20.27
N ASP A 38 6.79 -8.34 -19.41
CA ASP A 38 7.52 -8.19 -18.16
C ASP A 38 6.57 -7.80 -17.02
N LYS A 39 5.74 -8.72 -16.50
CA LYS A 39 5.04 -8.47 -15.22
C LYS A 39 6.06 -8.13 -14.12
N TYR A 40 5.79 -7.07 -13.36
CA TYR A 40 6.66 -6.58 -12.29
C TYR A 40 5.85 -5.96 -11.15
N PHE A 41 6.48 -5.88 -9.98
CA PHE A 41 6.07 -4.93 -8.94
C PHE A 41 7.04 -3.74 -8.90
N MET A 42 6.50 -2.55 -8.65
CA MET A 42 7.28 -1.41 -8.21
C MET A 42 7.34 -1.46 -6.69
N VAL A 43 8.55 -1.55 -6.15
CA VAL A 43 8.78 -1.58 -4.71
C VAL A 43 9.34 -0.23 -4.28
N HIS A 44 8.66 0.41 -3.35
CA HIS A 44 8.98 1.76 -2.86
C HIS A 44 9.56 1.68 -1.45
N PHE A 45 10.77 2.22 -1.28
CA PHE A 45 11.49 2.21 -0.01
C PHE A 45 12.37 3.45 0.12
N ASP A 46 12.30 4.14 1.26
CA ASP A 46 13.13 5.29 1.62
C ASP A 46 13.22 6.40 0.53
N GLY A 47 12.11 6.67 -0.15
CA GLY A 47 12.04 7.66 -1.23
C GLY A 47 12.47 7.15 -2.61
N ASP A 48 13.09 5.97 -2.66
CA ASP A 48 13.49 5.29 -3.89
C ASP A 48 12.42 4.30 -4.37
N SER A 49 12.57 3.86 -5.62
CA SER A 49 11.67 2.88 -6.25
C SER A 49 12.44 1.93 -7.15
N VAL A 50 12.23 0.63 -6.97
CA VAL A 50 12.87 -0.42 -7.76
C VAL A 50 11.83 -1.28 -8.48
N LYS A 51 12.10 -1.57 -9.75
CA LYS A 51 11.29 -2.49 -10.55
C LYS A 51 11.78 -3.92 -10.35
N VAL A 52 10.94 -4.76 -9.74
CA VAL A 52 11.24 -6.18 -9.53
C VAL A 52 10.40 -7.02 -10.50
N LYS A 53 11.06 -7.60 -11.51
CA LYS A 53 10.42 -8.37 -12.59
C LYS A 53 10.12 -9.80 -12.16
N PHE A 54 8.90 -10.27 -12.42
CA PHE A 54 8.43 -11.61 -12.06
C PHE A 54 9.28 -12.72 -12.69
N LYS A 55 9.75 -12.50 -13.93
CA LYS A 55 10.57 -13.48 -14.66
C LYS A 55 11.92 -13.81 -13.99
N ASN A 56 12.39 -12.93 -13.09
CA ASN A 56 13.65 -13.10 -12.38
C ASN A 56 13.47 -13.78 -11.02
N LEU A 57 12.23 -14.06 -10.60
CA LEU A 57 11.93 -14.59 -9.28
C LEU A 57 11.58 -16.08 -9.33
N PRO A 58 11.86 -16.84 -8.26
CA PRO A 58 11.41 -18.22 -8.14
C PRO A 58 9.88 -18.30 -8.20
N LYS A 59 9.39 -19.30 -8.92
CA LYS A 59 7.96 -19.57 -9.10
C LYS A 59 7.61 -20.92 -8.50
N PHE A 60 6.37 -21.05 -8.04
CA PHE A 60 5.81 -22.30 -7.53
C PHE A 60 4.37 -22.48 -8.01
N ASP A 61 3.85 -23.70 -7.94
CA ASP A 61 2.44 -24.00 -8.23
C ASP A 61 1.60 -23.77 -6.96
N ALA A 62 0.62 -22.89 -7.05
CA ALA A 62 -0.38 -22.64 -6.03
C ALA A 62 -1.75 -23.02 -6.60
N ASP A 63 -2.24 -24.20 -6.22
CA ASP A 63 -3.55 -24.72 -6.65
C ASP A 63 -3.74 -24.77 -8.18
N GLY A 64 -2.69 -25.12 -8.92
CA GLY A 64 -2.69 -25.19 -10.39
C GLY A 64 -2.43 -23.86 -11.10
N GLU A 65 -2.13 -22.79 -10.36
CA GLU A 65 -1.71 -21.50 -10.90
C GLU A 65 -0.23 -21.20 -10.57
N GLU A 66 0.49 -20.60 -11.51
CA GLU A 66 1.86 -20.13 -11.28
C GLU A 66 1.85 -18.94 -10.32
N ALA A 67 2.63 -19.04 -9.24
CA ALA A 67 2.70 -18.04 -8.18
C ALA A 67 4.15 -17.68 -7.80
N ILE A 68 4.33 -16.50 -7.20
CA ILE A 68 5.60 -16.03 -6.62
C ILE A 68 5.35 -15.62 -5.17
N GLN A 69 6.17 -16.11 -4.23
CA GLN A 69 6.07 -15.69 -2.84
C GLN A 69 6.43 -14.21 -2.68
N LEU A 70 5.68 -13.48 -1.85
CA LEU A 70 5.84 -12.04 -1.72
C LEU A 70 7.20 -11.62 -1.16
N ASN A 71 7.80 -12.44 -0.30
CA ASN A 71 9.13 -12.17 0.26
C ASN A 71 10.23 -12.07 -0.80
N TYR A 72 10.08 -12.70 -1.97
CA TYR A 72 11.07 -12.60 -3.06
C TYR A 72 11.12 -11.22 -3.71
N PHE A 73 10.13 -10.35 -3.47
CA PHE A 73 10.16 -8.97 -3.91
C PHE A 73 10.98 -8.06 -3.00
N ILE A 74 11.30 -8.50 -1.78
CA ILE A 74 12.01 -7.74 -0.75
C ILE A 74 13.22 -8.55 -0.28
N ASP A 75 14.35 -8.36 -0.95
CA ASP A 75 15.60 -9.00 -0.57
C ASP A 75 16.47 -8.13 0.36
N THR A 76 17.57 -8.71 0.82
CA THR A 76 18.53 -8.05 1.70
C THR A 76 19.39 -7.01 0.99
N SER A 77 19.32 -6.88 -0.34
CA SER A 77 19.97 -5.78 -1.08
C SER A 77 19.13 -4.51 -1.05
N LEU A 78 17.80 -4.64 -0.89
CA LEU A 78 16.92 -3.50 -0.67
C LEU A 78 16.91 -3.07 0.80
N ILE A 79 16.82 -4.04 1.72
CA ILE A 79 16.83 -3.80 3.17
C ILE A 79 17.97 -4.58 3.79
N HIS A 80 19.09 -3.90 4.02
CA HIS A 80 20.29 -4.53 4.56
C HIS A 80 20.08 -5.05 5.99
N PRO A 81 20.55 -6.27 6.31
CA PRO A 81 20.56 -6.74 7.67
C PRO A 81 21.44 -5.85 8.55
N PHE A 82 21.13 -5.82 9.83
CA PHE A 82 21.96 -5.16 10.82
C PHE A 82 22.96 -6.17 11.38
N ILE A 83 24.25 -5.83 11.37
CA ILE A 83 25.29 -6.66 11.97
C ILE A 83 25.68 -6.04 13.32
N ASP A 84 25.46 -6.78 14.40
CA ASP A 84 25.76 -6.28 15.74
C ASP A 84 27.27 -6.32 16.06
N LYS A 85 27.62 -5.80 17.25
CA LYS A 85 29.01 -5.77 17.75
C LYS A 85 29.68 -7.15 17.87
N ASN A 86 28.89 -8.22 17.96
CA ASN A 86 29.36 -9.60 18.05
C ASN A 86 29.46 -10.27 16.67
N GLY A 87 29.09 -9.55 15.59
CA GLY A 87 29.05 -10.08 14.23
C GLY A 87 27.79 -10.88 13.90
N LEU A 88 26.76 -10.86 14.76
CA LEU A 88 25.50 -11.54 14.50
C LEU A 88 24.64 -10.68 13.55
N SER A 89 24.06 -11.34 12.55
CA SER A 89 23.17 -10.70 11.58
C SER A 89 21.72 -10.76 12.04
N HIS A 90 21.07 -9.60 12.08
CA HIS A 90 19.67 -9.41 12.45
C HIS A 90 18.83 -9.03 11.22
N ASP A 91 17.67 -9.67 11.06
CA ASP A 91 16.76 -9.39 9.94
C ASP A 91 15.95 -8.11 10.19
N THR A 92 16.42 -7.02 9.59
CA THR A 92 15.84 -5.68 9.74
C THR A 92 14.52 -5.50 8.99
N ARG A 93 14.10 -6.45 8.14
CA ARG A 93 12.80 -6.41 7.45
C ARG A 93 11.63 -6.42 8.44
N THR A 94 11.83 -7.01 9.61
CA THR A 94 10.88 -6.99 10.74
C THR A 94 10.58 -5.57 11.27
N LEU A 95 11.43 -4.57 11.00
CA LEU A 95 11.23 -3.17 11.39
C LEU A 95 10.32 -2.37 10.45
N TYR A 96 9.74 -3.03 9.45
CA TYR A 96 8.91 -2.40 8.45
C TYR A 96 7.53 -3.03 8.38
N SER A 97 6.59 -2.26 7.84
CA SER A 97 5.28 -2.72 7.41
C SER A 97 5.17 -2.60 5.89
N TYR A 98 4.38 -3.48 5.29
CA TYR A 98 4.29 -3.68 3.85
C TYR A 98 2.87 -3.40 3.40
N GLN A 99 2.72 -2.40 2.54
CA GLN A 99 1.44 -2.03 1.93
C GLN A 99 1.42 -2.47 0.47
N ILE A 100 0.47 -3.32 0.13
CA ILE A 100 0.26 -3.79 -1.24
C ILE A 100 -0.87 -2.95 -1.86
N VAL A 101 -0.63 -2.43 -3.07
CA VAL A 101 -1.58 -1.57 -3.79
C VAL A 101 -1.84 -2.08 -5.20
N GLY A 102 -3.12 -2.15 -5.55
CA GLY A 102 -3.64 -2.49 -6.88
C GLY A 102 -3.45 -1.38 -7.91
N ASP A 103 -3.61 -1.72 -9.19
CA ASP A 103 -3.64 -0.77 -10.30
C ASP A 103 -4.75 0.30 -10.16
N ASP A 104 -5.83 -0.03 -9.46
CA ASP A 104 -6.95 0.84 -9.13
C ASP A 104 -6.70 1.71 -7.88
N GLY A 105 -5.51 1.64 -7.29
CA GLY A 105 -5.16 2.32 -6.04
C GLY A 105 -5.73 1.63 -4.78
N PHE A 106 -6.39 0.48 -4.93
CA PHE A 106 -6.93 -0.25 -3.77
C PHE A 106 -5.80 -0.80 -2.91
N SER A 107 -5.91 -0.59 -1.60
CA SER A 107 -5.14 -1.31 -0.60
C SER A 107 -6.02 -1.69 0.59
N ALA A 108 -5.74 -2.86 1.18
CA ALA A 108 -6.42 -3.32 2.38
C ALA A 108 -6.40 -2.27 3.50
N SER A 109 -5.25 -1.62 3.68
CA SER A 109 -5.06 -0.66 4.76
C SER A 109 -5.67 0.70 4.51
N GLY A 110 -5.62 1.20 3.28
CA GLY A 110 -6.24 2.47 2.92
C GLY A 110 -7.78 2.38 2.90
N ASN A 111 -8.32 1.38 2.20
CA ASN A 111 -9.74 1.34 1.88
C ASN A 111 -10.59 0.62 2.94
N ARG A 112 -10.02 -0.34 3.68
CA ARG A 112 -10.74 -1.12 4.70
C ARG A 112 -10.26 -0.84 6.12
N GLY A 113 -9.21 -0.04 6.30
CA GLY A 113 -8.67 0.30 7.61
C GLY A 113 -7.90 -0.84 8.29
N TYR A 114 -7.56 -1.92 7.57
CA TYR A 114 -6.69 -2.96 8.11
C TYR A 114 -5.27 -2.41 8.36
N PRO A 115 -4.52 -2.92 9.34
CA PRO A 115 -3.10 -2.56 9.44
C PRO A 115 -2.35 -3.11 8.22
N ASN A 116 -1.29 -2.42 7.77
CA ASN A 116 -0.35 -2.97 6.78
C ASN A 116 0.23 -4.33 7.24
N ASN A 117 0.75 -5.13 6.31
CA ASN A 117 1.34 -6.41 6.69
C ASN A 117 2.63 -6.18 7.49
N ILE A 118 2.82 -6.93 8.58
CA ILE A 118 4.15 -7.15 9.16
C ILE A 118 4.92 -8.16 8.31
N TRP A 119 6.23 -8.28 8.51
CA TRP A 119 7.09 -9.16 7.71
C TRP A 119 6.61 -10.62 7.72
N GLU A 120 6.19 -11.11 8.88
CA GLU A 120 5.71 -12.48 9.10
C GLU A 120 4.46 -12.76 8.28
N HIS A 121 3.53 -11.80 8.22
CA HIS A 121 2.32 -11.92 7.39
C HIS A 121 2.66 -11.81 5.91
N PHE A 122 3.49 -10.83 5.54
CA PHE A 122 3.90 -10.59 4.15
C PHE A 122 4.57 -11.83 3.56
N PHE A 123 5.43 -12.49 4.34
CA PHE A 123 6.12 -13.73 3.96
C PHE A 123 5.17 -14.88 3.59
N LEU A 124 3.97 -14.92 4.16
CA LEU A 124 2.99 -15.99 3.93
C LEU A 124 2.17 -15.80 2.65
N GLY A 125 2.14 -14.58 2.11
CA GLY A 125 1.38 -14.25 0.92
C GLY A 125 2.13 -14.54 -0.36
N HIS A 126 1.38 -14.74 -1.44
CA HIS A 126 1.94 -14.91 -2.78
C HIS A 126 1.14 -14.11 -3.81
N VAL A 127 1.74 -13.87 -4.96
CA VAL A 127 1.08 -13.29 -6.14
C VAL A 127 0.90 -14.35 -7.21
N ILE A 128 -0.33 -14.52 -7.69
CA ILE A 128 -0.63 -15.29 -8.89
C ILE A 128 -0.12 -14.52 -10.10
N THR A 129 0.85 -15.08 -10.82
CA THR A 129 1.57 -14.34 -11.86
C THR A 129 0.64 -13.99 -13.02
N ALA A 130 -0.32 -14.85 -13.37
CA ALA A 130 -1.27 -14.62 -14.47
C ALA A 130 -2.14 -13.38 -14.26
N SER A 131 -2.70 -13.19 -13.06
CA SER A 131 -3.70 -12.16 -12.75
C SER A 131 -3.14 -10.98 -11.93
N ARG A 132 -1.92 -11.10 -11.39
CA ARG A 132 -1.36 -10.21 -10.37
C ARG A 132 -2.26 -10.13 -9.13
N GLN A 133 -3.01 -11.18 -8.85
CA GLN A 133 -3.80 -11.29 -7.63
C GLN A 133 -2.88 -11.69 -6.48
N VAL A 134 -2.89 -10.90 -5.42
CA VAL A 134 -2.24 -11.26 -4.16
C VAL A 134 -3.21 -12.05 -3.30
N VAL A 135 -2.73 -13.17 -2.78
CA VAL A 135 -3.48 -14.13 -1.98
C VAL A 135 -2.71 -14.44 -0.71
N PHE A 136 -3.45 -14.47 0.40
CA PHE A 136 -2.93 -14.87 1.70
C PHE A 136 -3.66 -16.11 2.21
N PRO A 137 -2.96 -16.99 2.95
CA PRO A 137 -3.58 -18.16 3.56
C PRO A 137 -4.52 -17.76 4.71
N ASP A 138 -5.81 -17.94 4.51
CA ASP A 138 -6.86 -17.57 5.48
C ASP A 138 -6.71 -18.25 6.85
N ASN A 139 -6.04 -19.39 6.93
CA ASN A 139 -5.83 -20.15 8.17
C ASN A 139 -4.53 -19.82 8.92
N LYS A 140 -3.70 -18.90 8.40
CA LYS A 140 -2.43 -18.52 9.03
C LYS A 140 -2.32 -17.05 9.38
N ILE A 141 -3.29 -16.24 8.96
CA ILE A 141 -3.38 -14.83 9.29
C ILE A 141 -4.73 -14.63 9.93
N ASP A 142 -4.74 -13.98 11.09
CA ASP A 142 -5.94 -13.75 11.93
C ASP A 142 -7.00 -12.85 11.24
N LEU A 143 -6.78 -12.48 9.98
CA LEU A 143 -7.63 -11.64 9.15
C LEU A 143 -7.83 -12.29 7.76
N PRO A 144 -8.69 -13.33 7.65
CA PRO A 144 -9.00 -13.98 6.38
C PRO A 144 -9.42 -13.00 5.28
N GLY A 145 -8.81 -13.13 4.10
CA GLY A 145 -9.07 -12.28 2.94
C GLY A 145 -8.80 -10.77 3.10
N ALA A 146 -8.32 -10.31 4.26
CA ALA A 146 -8.14 -8.88 4.52
C ALA A 146 -7.11 -8.23 3.57
N TYR A 147 -6.13 -9.01 3.13
CA TYR A 147 -4.97 -8.55 2.36
C TYR A 147 -5.01 -8.94 0.88
N ASN A 148 -6.11 -9.51 0.41
CA ASN A 148 -6.23 -9.90 -1.00
C ASN A 148 -6.38 -8.65 -1.88
N VAL A 149 -5.39 -8.39 -2.72
CA VAL A 149 -5.34 -7.24 -3.64
C VAL A 149 -5.36 -7.75 -5.06
N LYS A 150 -6.32 -7.30 -5.87
CA LYS A 150 -6.40 -7.64 -7.29
C LYS A 150 -5.52 -6.70 -8.10
N PHE A 151 -4.96 -7.23 -9.19
CA PHE A 151 -4.11 -6.45 -10.11
C PHE A 151 -3.01 -5.65 -9.39
N ALA A 152 -2.37 -6.26 -8.39
CA ALA A 152 -1.33 -5.63 -7.60
C ALA A 152 -0.20 -5.11 -8.50
N ARG A 153 0.35 -3.95 -8.13
CA ARG A 153 1.52 -3.38 -8.80
C ARG A 153 2.55 -2.78 -7.89
N GLN A 154 2.13 -2.31 -6.73
CA GLN A 154 3.00 -1.52 -5.87
C GLN A 154 3.10 -2.18 -4.51
N VAL A 155 4.32 -2.23 -4.00
CA VAL A 155 4.60 -2.55 -2.60
C VAL A 155 5.28 -1.33 -2.00
N PHE A 156 4.67 -0.74 -0.99
CA PHE A 156 5.31 0.31 -0.20
C PHE A 156 5.80 -0.25 1.11
N ILE A 157 7.04 0.10 1.46
CA ILE A 157 7.70 -0.34 2.67
C ILE A 157 7.80 0.87 3.60
N HIS A 158 7.15 0.78 4.76
CA HIS A 158 7.06 1.87 5.72
C HIS A 158 7.70 1.45 7.05
N ARG A 159 8.60 2.28 7.58
CA ARG A 159 9.20 2.03 8.90
C ARG A 159 8.12 2.06 9.98
N LYS A 160 8.17 1.08 10.88
CA LYS A 160 7.22 0.96 12.00
C LYS A 160 7.94 1.00 13.35
N PHE A 161 7.13 1.19 14.39
CA PHE A 161 7.51 1.02 15.79
C PHE A 161 6.52 0.07 16.43
N ASP A 162 7.01 -1.04 16.98
CA ASP A 162 6.17 -2.03 17.66
C ASP A 162 5.92 -1.63 19.11
N ILE A 163 4.71 -1.89 19.58
CA ILE A 163 4.25 -1.64 20.94
C ILE A 163 3.63 -2.94 21.43
N ASP A 164 4.39 -3.65 22.27
CA ASP A 164 3.99 -4.93 22.83
C ASP A 164 3.36 -4.75 24.21
N PHE A 165 2.21 -5.39 24.38
CA PHE A 165 1.49 -5.55 25.63
C PHE A 165 1.63 -6.99 26.12
N THR A 166 1.07 -7.28 27.29
CA THR A 166 1.12 -8.64 27.85
C THR A 166 0.33 -9.65 27.00
N ASP A 167 -0.72 -9.20 26.31
CA ASP A 167 -1.68 -10.02 25.58
C ASP A 167 -1.84 -9.63 24.10
N SER A 168 -1.25 -8.52 23.65
CA SER A 168 -1.34 -8.07 22.27
C SER A 168 -0.05 -7.39 21.81
N SER A 169 0.10 -7.27 20.49
CA SER A 169 1.14 -6.47 19.86
C SER A 169 0.50 -5.58 18.80
N HIS A 170 0.92 -4.32 18.77
CA HIS A 170 0.47 -3.34 17.79
C HIS A 170 1.68 -2.64 17.20
N PHE A 171 1.51 -2.01 16.04
CA PHE A 171 2.57 -1.18 15.48
C PHE A 171 2.03 0.15 14.99
N VAL A 172 2.94 1.12 14.96
CA VAL A 172 2.68 2.48 14.48
C VAL A 172 3.61 2.76 13.31
N GLU A 173 3.05 3.18 12.17
CA GLU A 173 3.87 3.63 11.04
C GLU A 173 4.43 5.02 11.32
N LEU A 174 5.76 5.16 11.30
CA LEU A 174 6.42 6.41 11.67
C LEU A 174 6.08 7.57 10.74
N ARG A 175 5.79 7.29 9.46
CA ARG A 175 5.35 8.30 8.47
C ARG A 175 4.03 8.98 8.82
N LYS A 176 3.23 8.39 9.73
CA LYS A 176 1.95 8.97 10.18
C LYS A 176 2.15 9.95 11.34
N ILE A 177 3.36 10.05 11.88
CA ILE A 177 3.70 10.95 12.97
C ILE A 177 4.42 12.16 12.40
N SER A 178 4.03 13.35 12.83
CA SER A 178 4.69 14.59 12.41
C SER A 178 6.09 14.68 13.03
N PRO A 179 7.15 14.88 12.22
CA PRO A 179 8.49 15.05 12.76
C PRO A 179 8.60 16.31 13.62
N VAL A 180 9.46 16.26 14.64
CA VAL A 180 9.84 17.38 15.49
C VAL A 180 11.32 17.71 15.30
N GLN A 181 11.67 18.98 15.41
CA GLN A 181 13.06 19.43 15.40
C GLN A 181 13.67 19.28 16.80
N VAL A 182 14.80 18.58 16.90
CA VAL A 182 15.57 18.39 18.12
C VAL A 182 17.03 18.77 17.90
N ILE A 183 17.76 19.07 18.97
CA ILE A 183 19.20 19.29 18.92
C ILE A 183 19.90 17.97 19.25
N ASN A 184 20.70 17.47 18.33
CA ASN A 184 21.44 16.23 18.50
C ASN A 184 22.65 16.40 19.43
N PRO A 185 23.34 15.32 19.84
CA PRO A 185 24.50 15.41 20.73
C PRO A 185 25.66 16.27 20.20
N GLN A 186 25.70 16.56 18.89
CA GLN A 186 26.68 17.44 18.26
C GLN A 186 26.23 18.91 18.22
N GLY A 187 25.08 19.25 18.81
CA GLY A 187 24.54 20.60 18.85
C GLY A 187 23.85 21.03 17.55
N LEU A 188 23.58 20.10 16.63
CA LEU A 188 22.97 20.38 15.33
C LEU A 188 21.46 20.08 15.35
N PRO A 189 20.64 20.88 14.65
CA PRO A 189 19.23 20.58 14.48
C PRO A 189 19.03 19.35 13.59
N GLU A 190 18.17 18.42 14.03
CA GLU A 190 17.75 17.25 13.27
C GLU A 190 16.26 16.97 13.42
N GLN A 191 15.68 16.29 12.43
CA GLN A 191 14.31 15.79 12.50
C GLN A 191 14.27 14.49 13.31
N ALA A 192 13.37 14.41 14.27
CA ALA A 192 13.12 13.24 15.09
C ALA A 192 11.63 12.92 15.16
N VAL A 193 11.32 11.70 15.59
CA VAL A 193 9.96 11.30 15.94
C VAL A 193 9.85 11.31 17.47
N SER A 194 8.83 12.00 17.98
CA SER A 194 8.51 12.01 19.40
C SER A 194 8.00 10.64 19.84
N LEU A 195 8.70 9.99 20.79
CA LEU A 195 8.24 8.72 21.37
C LEU A 195 6.89 8.87 22.08
N LYS A 196 6.61 10.04 22.66
CA LYS A 196 5.29 10.36 23.21
C LYS A 196 4.22 10.21 22.13
N ASP A 197 4.46 10.74 20.93
CA ASP A 197 3.50 10.74 19.84
C ASP A 197 3.28 9.33 19.26
N VAL A 198 4.34 8.50 19.26
CA VAL A 198 4.22 7.06 18.96
C VAL A 198 3.27 6.39 19.94
N VAL A 199 3.51 6.57 21.24
CA VAL A 199 2.75 5.87 22.28
C VAL A 199 1.29 6.32 22.33
N ILE A 200 1.00 7.62 22.27
CA ILE A 200 -0.38 8.14 22.32
C ILE A 200 -1.20 7.81 21.06
N SER A 201 -0.55 7.37 19.99
CA SER A 201 -1.27 6.90 18.80
C SER A 201 -2.04 5.61 19.05
N ILE A 202 -1.66 4.84 20.08
CA ILE A 202 -2.29 3.60 20.51
C ILE A 202 -2.88 3.72 21.93
N LEU A 203 -2.23 4.48 22.82
CA LEU A 203 -2.63 4.60 24.23
C LEU A 203 -3.40 5.89 24.53
N THR A 204 -4.46 5.74 25.35
CA THR A 204 -5.27 6.87 25.82
C THR A 204 -4.77 7.51 27.12
N ASN A 205 -4.00 6.79 27.95
CA ASN A 205 -3.38 7.30 29.19
C ASN A 205 -1.93 6.76 29.33
N PRO A 206 -0.97 7.28 28.55
CA PRO A 206 0.39 6.73 28.52
C PRO A 206 1.12 6.80 29.87
N GLU A 207 0.79 7.75 30.74
CA GLU A 207 1.44 7.96 32.03
C GLU A 207 1.23 6.83 33.05
N THR A 208 0.25 5.94 32.83
CA THR A 208 -0.02 4.82 33.73
C THR A 208 0.83 3.58 33.46
N TYR A 209 1.66 3.60 32.42
CA TYR A 209 2.46 2.46 31.98
C TYR A 209 3.93 2.63 32.35
N ASN A 210 4.60 1.50 32.60
CA ASN A 210 6.05 1.43 32.63
C ASN A 210 6.55 1.02 31.25
N TYR A 211 7.50 1.77 30.70
CA TYR A 211 8.05 1.53 29.38
C TYR A 211 9.40 0.85 29.47
N ASN A 212 9.58 -0.21 28.70
CA ASN A 212 10.89 -0.77 28.39
C ASN A 212 11.15 -0.54 26.90
N MET A 213 12.34 -0.03 26.57
CA MET A 213 12.75 0.13 25.18
C MET A 213 13.70 -1.00 24.82
N LEU A 214 13.30 -1.81 23.84
CA LEU A 214 14.12 -2.89 23.30
C LEU A 214 14.68 -2.43 21.96
N ALA A 215 16.00 -2.51 21.82
CA ALA A 215 16.66 -2.35 20.54
C ALA A 215 16.84 -3.73 19.89
N VAL A 216 16.94 -3.76 18.56
CA VAL A 216 17.12 -5.01 17.79
C VAL A 216 18.46 -5.69 18.11
N ASP A 217 19.44 -4.93 18.61
CA ASP A 217 20.81 -5.39 18.87
C ASP A 217 21.07 -5.87 20.31
N ASN A 218 20.01 -6.18 21.06
CA ASN A 218 20.09 -6.70 22.43
C ASN A 218 20.62 -8.14 22.51
#